data_AF-A0A821CE59-F1
#
_entry.id   AF-A0A821CE59-F1
#
_cell.length_a   1.000
_cell.length_b   1.000
_cell.length_c   1.000
_cell.angle_alpha   90.00
_cell.angle_beta   90.00
_cell.angle_gamma   90.00
#
_symmetry.space_group_name_H-M   'P 1'
#
loop_
_entity.id
_entity.type
_entity.pdbx_description
1 polymer ?
#
loop_
_entity_poly.entity_id
_entity_poly.type
_entity_poly.pdbx_seq_one_letter_code
_entity_poly.pdbx_strand_id
1 'polypeptide(L)'
;YEILCPNAISTEFMDSKAAVKKMIQELELDENLYRIGLTKIFFRSGVLGHLEEERDLKLTDIMTQLQALCRGVLARKNYQRRIQQLNAIRVLQRNGRALMKIRNWKWWRLFTKIKPLLHVARQDDELKQKQEEVDRLKTEMGSRIIQVQEMEQKLQLLQQERSALNERLTHLNEVLVETDDNSRRIQTRKDELENLLQEMEQRLQEATDQLNKSNKEQKQFDQRLRDTREHLEEEEQSRQKLHMERVQLEGKIKNLEDVVATLQNDLTKGQKERDVLYDKFQNTVNQQQSEEEKLKNLLRIKTKLESQCNDLEERLKREIEVDYFQKVSSKKNSYLL
;
A
#
# COMPACT_ATOMS: atom_id res chain seq x y z
N TYR A 1 27.69 20.19 59.43
CA TYR A 1 27.82 21.56 59.97
C TYR A 1 27.07 21.81 61.25
N GLU A 2 26.27 20.86 61.77
CA GLU A 2 25.55 21.02 63.05
C GLU A 2 26.47 21.36 64.23
N ILE A 3 27.71 20.87 64.21
CA ILE A 3 28.75 21.20 65.19
C ILE A 3 29.08 22.70 65.28
N LEU A 4 28.83 23.46 64.19
CA LEU A 4 28.98 24.92 64.14
C LEU A 4 27.76 25.65 64.70
N CYS A 5 26.63 24.96 64.86
CA CYS A 5 25.36 25.53 65.27
C CYS A 5 24.86 24.82 66.55
N PRO A 6 25.64 24.84 67.66
CA PRO A 6 25.23 24.18 68.88
C PRO A 6 23.92 24.81 69.37
N ASN A 7 22.89 23.98 69.57
CA ASN A 7 21.54 24.36 70.00
C ASN A 7 20.59 24.93 68.92
N ALA A 8 21.02 25.03 67.65
CA ALA A 8 20.13 25.50 66.58
C ALA A 8 19.02 24.48 66.21
N ILE A 9 19.27 23.19 66.46
CA ILE A 9 18.35 22.09 66.21
C ILE A 9 17.90 21.51 67.57
N SER A 10 16.59 21.35 67.75
CA SER A 10 16.03 20.65 68.91
C SER A 10 16.29 19.14 68.80
N THR A 11 16.43 18.44 69.93
CA THR A 11 16.52 16.97 69.97
C THR A 11 15.24 16.26 69.56
N GLU A 12 14.12 16.99 69.47
CA GLU A 12 12.85 16.47 68.95
C GLU A 12 12.86 16.38 67.42
N PHE A 13 12.10 15.43 66.87
CA PHE A 13 12.02 15.21 65.43
C PHE A 13 11.57 16.48 64.69
N MET A 14 12.41 16.96 63.77
CA MET A 14 12.18 18.13 62.95
C MET A 14 12.30 17.79 61.47
N ASP A 15 11.47 18.40 60.63
CA ASP A 15 11.62 18.31 59.18
C ASP A 15 13.03 18.74 58.75
N SER A 16 13.67 17.94 57.90
CA SER A 16 15.07 18.15 57.52
C SER A 16 15.29 19.49 56.82
N LYS A 17 14.31 19.96 56.03
CA LYS A 17 14.40 21.25 55.35
C LYS A 17 14.24 22.41 56.35
N ALA A 18 13.37 22.28 57.33
CA ALA A 18 13.24 23.24 58.43
C ALA A 18 14.51 23.31 59.29
N ALA A 19 15.12 22.16 59.62
CA ALA A 19 16.38 22.09 60.35
C ALA A 19 17.52 22.79 59.60
N VAL A 20 17.69 22.52 58.30
CA VAL A 20 18.71 23.18 57.47
C VAL A 20 18.50 24.70 57.41
N LYS A 21 17.24 25.18 57.33
CA LYS A 21 16.96 26.62 57.38
C LYS A 21 17.41 27.25 58.71
N LYS A 22 17.14 26.61 59.84
CA LYS A 22 17.60 27.08 61.15
C LYS A 22 19.12 27.11 61.26
N MET A 23 19.80 26.08 60.75
CA MET A 23 21.26 26.06 60.73
C MET A 23 21.85 27.20 59.90
N ILE A 24 21.26 27.49 58.74
CA ILE A 24 21.72 28.58 57.86
C ILE A 24 21.51 29.95 58.52
N GLN A 25 20.40 30.11 59.25
CA GLN A 25 20.13 31.31 60.02
C GLN A 25 21.15 31.49 61.15
N GLU A 26 21.49 30.41 61.88
CA GLU A 26 22.50 30.44 62.94
C GLU A 26 23.91 30.70 62.39
N LEU A 27 24.20 30.22 61.17
CA LEU A 27 25.46 30.49 60.46
C LEU A 27 25.50 31.89 59.83
N GLU A 28 24.43 32.68 59.95
CA GLU A 28 24.30 34.04 59.41
C GLU A 28 24.69 34.15 57.92
N LEU A 29 24.39 33.12 57.12
CA LEU A 29 24.73 33.09 55.70
C LEU A 29 23.80 34.01 54.88
N ASP A 30 24.39 34.91 54.09
CA ASP A 30 23.64 35.77 53.16
C ASP A 30 22.81 34.91 52.18
N GLU A 31 21.53 35.25 52.03
CA GLU A 31 20.59 34.59 51.12
C GLU A 31 21.09 34.55 49.68
N ASN A 32 21.96 35.46 49.24
CA ASN A 32 22.54 35.46 47.90
C ASN A 32 23.55 34.33 47.66
N LEU A 33 24.09 33.74 48.74
CA LEU A 33 25.18 32.77 48.70
C LEU A 33 24.71 31.31 48.61
N TYR A 34 23.41 31.04 48.82
CA TYR A 34 22.88 29.68 48.79
C TYR A 34 21.47 29.58 48.17
N ARG A 35 21.06 28.38 47.76
CA ARG A 35 19.68 28.06 47.36
C ARG A 35 19.30 26.67 47.90
N ILE A 36 18.17 26.58 48.61
CA ILE A 36 17.67 25.32 49.18
C ILE A 36 16.73 24.64 48.17
N GLY A 37 17.18 23.51 47.62
CA GLY A 37 16.37 22.64 46.75
C GLY A 37 15.45 21.71 47.54
N LEU A 38 14.90 20.69 46.86
CA LEU A 38 14.07 19.65 47.49
C LEU A 38 14.90 18.66 48.29
N THR A 39 16.04 18.24 47.74
CA THR A 39 16.91 17.21 48.34
C THR A 39 18.31 17.72 48.66
N LYS A 40 18.72 18.88 48.13
CA LYS A 40 20.08 19.42 48.24
C LYS A 40 20.07 20.93 48.43
N ILE A 41 21.12 21.45 49.05
CA ILE A 41 21.45 22.87 49.08
C ILE A 41 22.56 23.15 48.07
N PHE A 42 22.45 24.27 47.35
CA PHE A 42 23.44 24.74 46.40
C PHE A 42 24.10 25.98 46.98
N PHE A 43 25.43 25.99 47.06
CA PHE A 43 26.21 27.14 47.51
C PHE A 43 26.92 27.79 46.33
N ARG A 44 27.16 29.11 46.41
CA ARG A 44 28.12 29.78 45.54
C ARG A 44 29.55 29.31 45.86
N SER A 45 30.45 29.52 44.91
CA SER A 45 31.88 29.18 45.07
C SER A 45 32.46 29.83 46.34
N GLY A 46 33.32 29.10 47.04
CA GLY A 46 34.01 29.55 48.26
C GLY A 46 33.25 29.37 49.57
N VAL A 47 31.92 29.42 49.56
CA VAL A 47 31.09 29.36 50.78
C VAL A 47 31.28 28.02 51.52
N LEU A 48 31.23 26.90 50.79
CA LEU A 48 31.41 25.59 51.39
C LEU A 48 32.81 25.38 51.97
N GLY A 49 33.84 25.92 51.29
CA GLY A 49 35.22 25.86 51.77
C GLY A 49 35.39 26.56 53.11
N HIS A 50 34.84 27.78 53.22
CA HIS A 50 34.85 28.54 54.48
C HIS A 50 34.12 27.80 55.61
N LEU A 51 32.95 27.19 55.32
CA LEU A 51 32.22 26.40 56.31
C LEU A 51 32.97 25.13 56.76
N GLU A 52 33.78 24.52 55.89
CA GLU A 52 34.65 23.40 56.28
C GLU A 52 35.84 23.88 57.13
N GLU A 53 36.44 25.02 56.82
CA GLU A 53 37.53 25.60 57.62
C GLU A 53 37.08 25.91 59.07
N GLU A 54 35.94 26.58 59.24
CA GLU A 54 35.35 26.86 60.55
C GLU A 54 35.03 25.56 61.32
N ARG A 55 34.54 24.55 60.60
CA ARG A 55 34.25 23.23 61.18
C ARG A 55 35.53 22.54 61.64
N ASP A 56 36.59 22.59 60.85
CA ASP A 56 37.87 21.97 61.17
C ASP A 56 38.53 22.61 62.39
N LEU A 57 38.39 23.93 62.58
CA LEU A 57 38.83 24.61 63.79
C LEU A 57 38.11 24.05 65.03
N LYS A 58 36.77 23.95 64.99
CA LYS A 58 35.99 23.36 66.10
C LYS A 58 36.33 21.89 66.36
N LEU A 59 36.52 21.11 65.30
CA LEU A 59 36.92 19.72 65.41
C LEU A 59 38.31 19.58 66.02
N THR A 60 39.25 20.48 65.69
CA THR A 60 40.61 20.45 66.21
C THR A 60 40.64 20.60 67.73
N ASP A 61 39.82 21.49 68.30
CA ASP A 61 39.70 21.65 69.75
C ASP A 61 39.16 20.38 70.43
N ILE A 62 38.09 19.80 69.87
CA ILE A 62 37.48 18.57 70.39
C ILE A 62 38.47 17.41 70.30
N MET A 63 39.18 17.28 69.18
CA MET A 63 40.21 16.26 68.99
C MET A 63 41.36 16.43 69.97
N THR A 64 41.77 17.67 70.26
CA THR A 64 42.81 17.95 71.26
C THR A 64 42.36 17.52 72.66
N GLN A 65 41.12 17.80 73.04
CA GLN A 65 40.54 17.33 74.32
C GLN A 65 40.45 15.80 74.38
N LEU A 66 39.96 15.16 73.32
CA LEU A 66 39.89 13.70 73.24
C LEU A 66 41.29 13.08 73.39
N GLN A 67 42.27 13.60 72.67
CA GLN A 67 43.65 13.12 72.77
C GLN A 67 44.21 13.32 74.19
N ALA A 68 43.92 14.44 74.84
CA ALA A 68 44.34 14.69 76.22
C ALA A 68 43.72 13.66 77.19
N LEU A 69 42.44 13.32 77.02
CA LEU A 69 41.77 12.27 77.80
C LEU A 69 42.41 10.90 77.57
N CYS A 70 42.63 10.50 76.32
CA CYS A 70 43.29 9.23 75.98
C CYS A 70 44.70 9.14 76.58
N ARG A 71 45.52 10.21 76.41
CA ARG A 71 46.86 10.29 77.01
C ARG A 71 46.79 10.21 78.53
N GLY A 72 45.80 10.86 79.16
CA GLY A 72 45.56 10.81 80.59
C GLY A 72 45.24 9.40 81.11
N VAL A 73 44.38 8.65 80.40
CA VAL A 73 44.06 7.25 80.75
C VAL A 73 45.30 6.36 80.66
N LEU A 74 46.07 6.47 79.57
CA LEU A 74 47.30 5.71 79.38
C LEU A 74 48.35 6.05 80.45
N ALA A 75 48.53 7.34 80.76
CA ALA A 75 49.46 7.79 81.78
C ALA A 75 49.10 7.25 83.17
N ARG A 76 47.82 7.28 83.56
CA ARG A 76 47.35 6.72 84.84
C ARG A 76 47.54 5.20 84.90
N LYS A 77 47.26 4.47 83.83
CA LYS A 77 47.51 3.01 83.76
C LYS A 77 49.01 2.69 83.91
N ASN A 78 49.87 3.45 83.23
CA ASN A 78 51.32 3.31 83.34
C ASN A 78 51.84 3.66 84.74
N TYR A 79 51.29 4.71 85.36
CA TYR A 79 51.61 5.09 86.73
C TYR A 79 51.23 3.99 87.73
N GLN A 80 50.03 3.42 87.62
CA GLN A 80 49.61 2.30 88.46
C GLN A 80 50.53 1.08 88.30
N ARG A 81 50.91 0.74 87.06
CA ARG A 81 51.90 -0.31 86.79
C ARG A 81 53.24 -0.03 87.48
N ARG A 82 53.72 1.22 87.47
CA ARG A 82 54.96 1.63 88.16
C ARG A 82 54.83 1.55 89.68
N ILE A 83 53.70 1.96 90.26
CA ILE A 83 53.45 1.78 91.71
C ILE A 83 53.49 0.30 92.08
N GLN A 84 52.79 -0.55 91.32
CA GLN A 84 52.78 -2.00 91.55
C GLN A 84 54.19 -2.58 91.48
N GLN A 85 55.00 -2.15 90.49
CA GLN A 85 56.40 -2.55 90.38
C GLN A 85 57.23 -2.08 91.59
N LEU A 86 57.08 -0.84 92.04
CA LEU A 86 57.80 -0.34 93.24
C LEU A 86 57.42 -1.11 94.50
N ASN A 87 56.14 -1.41 94.68
CA ASN A 87 55.67 -2.22 95.80
C ASN A 87 56.21 -3.65 95.71
N ALA A 88 56.18 -4.26 94.52
CA ALA A 88 56.77 -5.58 94.27
C ALA A 88 58.28 -5.58 94.59
N ILE A 89 59.03 -4.55 94.17
CA ILE A 89 60.46 -4.41 94.50
C ILE A 89 60.68 -4.36 96.01
N ARG A 90 59.88 -3.58 96.76
CA ARG A 90 59.99 -3.51 98.23
C ARG A 90 59.72 -4.87 98.88
N VAL A 91 58.69 -5.57 98.43
CA VAL A 91 58.35 -6.92 98.90
C VAL A 91 59.47 -7.90 98.58
N LEU A 92 59.99 -7.90 97.36
CA LEU A 92 61.12 -8.73 96.94
C LEU A 92 62.37 -8.45 97.76
N GLN A 93 62.71 -7.19 98.00
CA GLN A 93 63.87 -6.82 98.84
C GLN A 93 63.68 -7.28 100.29
N ARG A 94 62.50 -7.08 100.88
CA ARG A 94 62.18 -7.54 102.25
C ARG A 94 62.27 -9.06 102.34
N ASN A 95 61.65 -9.77 101.41
CA ASN A 95 61.68 -11.24 101.35
C ASN A 95 63.08 -11.76 101.06
N GLY A 96 63.86 -11.11 100.21
CA GLY A 96 65.26 -11.45 99.95
C GLY A 96 66.12 -11.35 101.20
N ARG A 97 65.98 -10.26 101.98
CA ARG A 97 66.66 -10.14 103.29
C ARG A 97 66.20 -11.20 104.28
N ALA A 98 64.91 -11.50 104.35
CA ALA A 98 64.38 -12.56 105.20
C ALA A 98 64.94 -13.93 104.80
N LEU A 99 64.95 -14.25 103.49
CA LEU A 99 65.52 -15.46 102.93
C LEU A 99 67.00 -15.61 103.30
N MET A 100 67.79 -14.55 103.19
CA MET A 100 69.20 -14.59 103.59
C MET A 100 69.40 -14.92 105.07
N LYS A 101 68.49 -14.49 105.95
CA LYS A 101 68.50 -14.85 107.38
C LYS A 101 68.11 -16.31 107.62
N ILE A 102 67.08 -16.80 106.94
CA ILE A 102 66.52 -18.14 107.20
C ILE A 102 67.12 -19.27 106.35
N ARG A 103 67.83 -18.97 105.25
CA ARG A 103 68.31 -20.00 104.30
C ARG A 103 69.21 -21.07 104.96
N ASN A 104 69.98 -20.66 105.97
CA ASN A 104 70.88 -21.55 106.70
C ASN A 104 70.21 -22.20 107.93
N TRP A 105 68.97 -21.80 108.27
CA TRP A 105 68.23 -22.34 109.41
C TRP A 105 67.79 -23.78 109.12
N LYS A 106 68.14 -24.71 110.03
CA LYS A 106 67.94 -26.16 109.84
C LYS A 106 66.46 -26.52 109.62
N TRP A 107 65.54 -25.92 110.38
CA TRP A 107 64.10 -26.17 110.25
C TRP A 107 63.52 -25.69 108.91
N TRP A 108 63.98 -24.54 108.39
CA TRP A 108 63.58 -24.08 107.06
C TRP A 108 64.05 -25.02 105.96
N ARG A 109 65.32 -25.46 106.01
CA ARG A 109 65.86 -26.45 105.06
C ARG A 109 65.07 -27.75 105.09
N LEU A 110 64.73 -28.24 106.29
CA LEU A 110 63.88 -29.43 106.47
C LEU A 110 62.51 -29.22 105.81
N PHE A 111 61.82 -28.12 106.13
CA PHE A 111 60.52 -27.78 105.57
C PHE A 111 60.55 -27.71 104.03
N THR A 112 61.54 -27.02 103.44
CA THR A 112 61.64 -26.92 101.97
C THR A 112 61.92 -28.25 101.27
N LYS A 113 62.58 -29.20 101.94
CA LYS A 113 62.81 -30.55 101.39
C LYS A 113 61.61 -31.47 101.57
N ILE A 114 60.88 -31.34 102.69
CA ILE A 114 59.74 -32.21 103.00
C ILE A 114 58.48 -31.75 102.27
N LYS A 115 58.19 -30.44 102.21
CA LYS A 115 56.98 -29.89 101.59
C LYS A 115 56.67 -30.45 100.18
N PRO A 116 57.63 -30.51 99.22
CA PRO A 116 57.36 -31.08 97.90
C PRO A 116 57.22 -32.62 97.90
N LEU A 117 57.68 -33.31 98.95
CA LEU A 117 57.48 -34.76 99.13
C LEU A 117 56.10 -35.07 99.73
N LEU A 118 55.38 -34.05 100.22
CA LEU A 118 54.00 -34.18 100.64
C LEU A 118 53.12 -34.29 99.40
N HIS A 119 52.62 -35.50 99.14
CA HIS A 119 51.77 -35.84 98.00
C HIS A 119 50.60 -34.86 97.82
N VAL A 120 50.00 -34.43 98.92
CA VAL A 120 48.85 -33.51 98.97
C VAL A 120 49.15 -32.15 98.30
N ALA A 121 50.32 -31.55 98.56
CA ALA A 121 50.63 -30.21 98.04
C ALA A 121 50.81 -30.19 96.52
N ARG A 122 51.31 -31.28 95.93
CA ARG A 122 51.45 -31.41 94.47
C ARG A 122 50.12 -31.71 93.80
N GLN A 123 49.30 -32.56 94.43
CA GLN A 123 47.97 -32.88 93.92
C GLN A 123 47.02 -31.70 93.93
N ASP A 124 47.07 -30.84 94.96
CA ASP A 124 46.22 -29.65 95.03
C ASP A 124 46.50 -28.66 93.88
N ASP A 125 47.78 -28.41 93.57
CA ASP A 125 48.17 -27.53 92.46
C ASP A 125 47.79 -28.12 91.09
N GLU A 126 48.04 -29.43 90.90
CA GLU A 126 47.65 -30.13 89.66
C GLU A 126 46.11 -30.16 89.50
N LEU A 127 45.36 -30.43 90.56
CA LEU A 127 43.91 -30.48 90.56
C LEU A 127 43.30 -29.10 90.29
N LYS A 128 43.87 -28.04 90.87
CA LYS A 128 43.43 -26.67 90.60
C LYS A 128 43.66 -26.28 89.12
N GLN A 129 44.82 -26.59 88.56
CA GLN A 129 45.09 -26.32 87.14
C GLN A 129 44.13 -27.11 86.24
N LYS A 130 43.88 -28.38 86.55
CA LYS A 130 42.93 -29.22 85.81
C LYS A 130 41.50 -28.72 85.94
N GLN A 131 41.08 -28.23 87.10
CA GLN A 131 39.75 -27.67 87.29
C GLN A 131 39.57 -26.38 86.46
N GLU A 132 40.55 -25.47 86.47
CA GLU A 132 40.51 -24.25 85.65
C GLU A 132 40.54 -24.56 84.14
N GLU A 133 41.21 -25.64 83.72
CA GLU A 133 41.21 -26.11 82.33
C GLU A 133 39.83 -26.68 81.95
N VAL A 134 39.24 -27.51 82.81
CA VAL A 134 37.90 -28.08 82.61
C VAL A 134 36.83 -26.99 82.52
N ASP A 135 36.86 -25.98 83.39
CA ASP A 135 35.87 -24.91 83.39
C ASP A 135 35.99 -24.02 82.15
N ARG A 136 37.22 -23.78 81.68
CA ARG A 136 37.48 -23.10 80.40
C ARG A 136 36.95 -23.91 79.21
N LEU A 137 37.24 -25.21 79.16
CA LEU A 137 36.76 -26.06 78.06
C LEU A 137 35.24 -26.20 78.06
N LYS A 138 34.59 -26.28 79.23
CA LYS A 138 33.13 -26.33 79.33
C LYS A 138 32.46 -25.05 78.82
N THR A 139 32.98 -23.90 79.18
CA THR A 139 32.45 -22.61 78.71
C THR A 139 32.63 -22.44 77.20
N GLU A 140 33.81 -22.80 76.68
CA GLU A 140 34.06 -22.77 75.24
C GLU A 140 33.16 -23.75 74.48
N MET A 141 33.03 -24.99 74.95
CA MET A 141 32.16 -26.00 74.36
C MET A 141 30.69 -25.54 74.34
N GLY A 142 30.19 -24.96 75.44
CA GLY A 142 28.84 -24.40 75.49
C GLY A 142 28.62 -23.29 74.45
N SER A 143 29.59 -22.38 74.30
CA SER A 143 29.52 -21.33 73.28
C SER A 143 29.53 -21.88 71.84
N ARG A 144 30.33 -22.92 71.58
CA ARG A 144 30.39 -23.58 70.26
C ARG A 144 29.11 -24.31 69.92
N ILE A 145 28.47 -24.98 70.89
CA ILE A 145 27.18 -25.65 70.69
C ILE A 145 26.11 -24.65 70.25
N ILE A 146 26.02 -23.50 70.92
CA ILE A 146 25.05 -22.45 70.58
C ILE A 146 25.33 -21.93 69.15
N GLN A 147 26.59 -21.65 68.82
CA GLN A 147 26.96 -21.20 67.47
C GLN A 147 26.62 -22.23 66.38
N VAL A 148 26.86 -23.52 66.62
CA VAL A 148 26.50 -24.58 65.67
C VAL A 148 24.98 -24.64 65.48
N GLN A 149 24.20 -24.59 66.56
CA GLN A 149 22.74 -24.59 66.47
C GLN A 149 22.19 -23.37 65.70
N GLU A 150 22.73 -22.17 65.94
CA GLU A 150 22.34 -20.97 65.20
C GLU A 150 22.69 -21.08 63.70
N MET A 151 23.84 -21.67 63.37
CA MET A 151 24.29 -21.87 61.99
C MET A 151 23.46 -22.94 61.28
N GLU A 152 23.09 -24.02 61.96
CA GLU A 152 22.20 -25.06 61.44
C GLU A 152 20.80 -24.51 61.14
N GLN A 153 20.23 -23.69 62.04
CA GLN A 153 18.94 -23.02 61.81
C GLN A 153 19.00 -22.08 60.59
N LYS A 154 20.06 -21.28 60.46
CA LYS A 154 20.26 -20.41 59.29
C LYS A 154 20.39 -21.21 58.00
N LEU A 155 21.13 -22.32 58.03
CA LEU A 155 21.31 -23.19 56.88
C LEU A 155 19.99 -23.81 56.44
N GLN A 156 19.14 -24.24 57.39
CA GLN A 156 17.82 -24.79 57.09
C GLN A 156 16.90 -23.75 56.45
N LEU A 157 16.87 -22.52 56.95
CA LEU A 157 16.10 -21.42 56.35
C LEU A 157 16.57 -21.12 54.92
N LEU A 158 17.89 -20.99 54.71
CA LEU A 158 18.45 -20.74 53.38
C LEU A 158 18.17 -21.90 52.41
N GLN A 159 18.14 -23.14 52.89
CA GLN A 159 17.77 -24.29 52.06
C GLN A 159 16.30 -24.25 51.64
N GLN A 160 15.39 -23.83 52.52
CA GLN A 160 13.97 -23.64 52.22
C GLN A 160 13.74 -22.50 51.23
N GLU A 161 14.44 -21.37 51.40
CA GLU A 161 14.38 -20.26 50.45
C GLU A 161 14.91 -20.68 49.08
N ARG A 162 16.03 -21.43 49.04
CA ARG A 162 16.60 -21.96 47.80
C ARG A 162 15.65 -22.92 47.11
N SER A 163 14.97 -23.82 47.83
CA SER A 163 14.00 -24.73 47.22
C SER A 163 12.80 -23.98 46.65
N ALA A 164 12.24 -23.01 47.39
CA ALA A 164 11.13 -22.19 46.92
C ALA A 164 11.50 -21.36 45.68
N LEU A 165 12.72 -20.79 45.64
CA LEU A 165 13.23 -20.08 44.47
C LEU A 165 13.39 -21.00 43.25
N ASN A 166 13.91 -22.22 43.46
CA ASN A 166 14.04 -23.19 42.38
C ASN A 166 12.67 -23.61 41.82
N GLU A 167 11.68 -23.87 42.67
CA GLU A 167 10.30 -24.17 42.23
C GLU A 167 9.69 -23.01 41.43
N ARG A 168 9.94 -21.77 41.87
CA ARG A 168 9.49 -20.58 41.14
C ARG A 168 10.19 -20.45 39.79
N LEU A 169 11.48 -20.76 39.71
CA LEU A 169 12.24 -20.75 38.46
C LEU A 169 11.76 -21.83 37.49
N THR A 170 11.50 -23.05 37.97
CA THR A 170 10.96 -24.11 37.12
C THR A 170 9.59 -23.73 36.58
N HIS A 171 8.72 -23.18 37.41
CA HIS A 171 7.40 -22.71 36.97
C HIS A 171 7.49 -21.58 35.94
N LEU A 172 8.36 -20.58 36.17
CA LEU A 172 8.56 -19.50 35.20
C LEU A 172 9.12 -20.00 33.87
N ASN A 173 10.02 -20.99 33.88
CA ASN A 173 10.53 -21.61 32.66
C ASN A 173 9.43 -22.35 31.89
N GLU A 174 8.54 -23.08 32.58
CA GLU A 174 7.38 -23.74 31.94
C GLU A 174 6.47 -22.72 31.26
N VAL A 175 6.13 -21.63 31.95
CA VAL A 175 5.31 -20.54 31.39
C VAL A 175 6.01 -19.88 30.20
N LEU A 176 7.33 -19.71 30.25
CA LEU A 176 8.10 -19.13 29.15
C LEU A 176 8.08 -20.04 27.93
N VAL A 177 8.27 -21.36 28.11
CA VAL A 177 8.16 -22.34 27.02
C VAL A 177 6.75 -22.35 26.42
N GLU A 178 5.70 -22.32 27.24
CA GLU A 178 4.31 -22.24 26.75
C GLU A 178 4.06 -20.94 25.96
N THR A 179 4.59 -19.82 26.44
CA THR A 179 4.46 -18.52 25.77
C THR A 179 5.22 -18.50 24.44
N ASP A 180 6.40 -19.10 24.38
CA ASP A 180 7.19 -19.24 23.14
C ASP A 180 6.45 -20.13 22.12
N ASP A 181 5.88 -21.25 22.56
CA ASP A 181 5.10 -22.14 21.69
C ASP A 181 3.83 -21.45 21.17
N ASN A 182 3.12 -20.69 22.02
CA ASN A 182 1.97 -19.89 21.60
C ASN A 182 2.38 -18.80 20.61
N SER A 183 3.52 -18.13 20.84
CA SER A 183 4.05 -17.11 19.94
C SER A 183 4.41 -17.71 18.57
N ARG A 184 5.02 -18.91 18.54
CA ARG A 184 5.29 -19.65 17.30
C ARG A 184 4.02 -20.00 16.55
N ARG A 185 2.98 -20.49 17.24
CA ARG A 185 1.67 -20.80 16.62
C ARG A 185 0.99 -19.56 16.04
N ILE A 186 1.07 -18.43 16.73
CA ILE A 186 0.53 -17.16 16.23
C ILE A 186 1.32 -16.71 15.00
N GLN A 187 2.65 -16.84 15.02
CA GLN A 187 3.50 -16.49 13.88
C GLN A 187 3.19 -17.36 12.65
N THR A 188 3.07 -18.68 12.79
CA THR A 188 2.70 -19.55 11.66
C THR A 188 1.34 -19.19 11.08
N ARG A 189 0.36 -18.90 11.95
CA ARG A 189 -0.98 -18.50 11.49
C ARG A 189 -1.00 -17.12 10.83
N LYS A 190 -0.15 -16.21 11.30
CA LYS A 190 0.06 -14.92 10.65
C LYS A 190 0.61 -15.13 9.23
N ASP A 191 1.65 -15.94 9.08
CA ASP A 191 2.27 -16.21 7.77
C ASP A 191 1.27 -16.88 6.81
N GLU A 192 0.43 -17.81 7.29
CA GLU A 192 -0.66 -18.41 6.50
C GLU A 192 -1.69 -17.37 6.03
N LEU A 193 -2.09 -16.45 6.90
CA LEU A 193 -3.04 -15.38 6.58
C LEU A 193 -2.44 -14.34 5.61
N GLU A 194 -1.16 -14.01 5.76
CA GLU A 194 -0.45 -13.11 4.84
C GLU A 194 -0.37 -13.71 3.43
N ASN A 195 -0.07 -15.02 3.32
CA ASN A 195 -0.09 -15.71 2.03
C ASN A 195 -1.50 -15.72 1.40
N LEU A 196 -2.54 -16.00 2.19
CA LEU A 196 -3.92 -15.99 1.71
C LEU A 196 -4.34 -14.58 1.25
N LEU A 197 -3.95 -13.55 2.00
CA LEU A 197 -4.22 -12.16 1.64
C LEU A 197 -3.57 -11.83 0.29
N GLN A 198 -2.29 -12.19 0.10
CA GLN A 198 -1.56 -11.96 -1.13
C GLN A 198 -2.22 -12.67 -2.33
N GLU A 199 -2.68 -13.91 -2.15
CA GLU A 199 -3.40 -14.64 -3.20
C GLU A 199 -4.73 -13.96 -3.56
N MET A 200 -5.49 -13.49 -2.56
CA MET A 200 -6.75 -12.78 -2.78
C MET A 200 -6.54 -11.42 -3.45
N GLU A 201 -5.51 -10.68 -3.07
CA GLU A 201 -5.10 -9.43 -3.72
C GLU A 201 -4.75 -9.67 -5.20
N GLN A 202 -3.99 -10.73 -5.51
CA GLN A 202 -3.68 -11.09 -6.90
C GLN A 202 -4.94 -11.44 -7.70
N ARG A 203 -5.84 -12.25 -7.16
CA ARG A 203 -7.12 -12.58 -7.81
C ARG A 203 -7.99 -11.35 -8.04
N LEU A 204 -8.02 -10.43 -7.08
CA LEU A 204 -8.75 -9.17 -7.21
C LEU A 204 -8.16 -8.29 -8.31
N GLN A 205 -6.83 -8.22 -8.40
CA GLN A 205 -6.13 -7.50 -9.46
C GLN A 205 -6.45 -8.08 -10.84
N GLU A 206 -6.38 -9.40 -11.00
CA GLU A 206 -6.73 -10.10 -12.24
C GLU A 206 -8.19 -9.86 -12.66
N ALA A 207 -9.12 -9.92 -11.71
CA ALA A 207 -10.54 -9.62 -11.96
C ALA A 207 -10.76 -8.15 -12.36
N THR A 208 -10.03 -7.23 -11.74
CA THR A 208 -10.08 -5.79 -12.06
C THR A 208 -9.55 -5.54 -13.47
N ASP A 209 -8.45 -6.20 -13.86
CA ASP A 209 -7.89 -6.10 -15.20
C ASP A 209 -8.82 -6.69 -16.27
N GLN A 210 -9.48 -7.82 -15.98
CA GLN A 210 -10.51 -8.39 -16.84
C GLN A 210 -11.72 -7.46 -16.98
N LEU A 211 -12.20 -6.86 -15.88
CA LEU A 211 -13.30 -5.90 -15.90
C LEU A 211 -12.93 -4.67 -16.74
N ASN A 212 -11.71 -4.15 -16.58
CA ASN A 212 -11.20 -3.03 -17.36
C ASN A 212 -11.11 -3.36 -18.85
N LYS A 213 -10.69 -4.58 -19.19
CA LYS A 213 -10.67 -5.06 -20.59
C LYS A 213 -12.08 -5.16 -21.16
N SER A 214 -13.01 -5.79 -20.44
CA SER A 214 -14.41 -5.92 -20.84
C SER A 214 -15.08 -4.55 -21.01
N ASN A 215 -14.85 -3.60 -20.10
CA ASN A 215 -15.32 -2.22 -20.22
C ASN A 215 -14.76 -1.51 -21.46
N LYS A 216 -13.48 -1.74 -21.82
CA LYS A 216 -12.90 -1.19 -23.06
C LYS A 216 -13.56 -1.81 -24.30
N GLU A 217 -13.76 -3.11 -24.33
CA GLU A 217 -14.44 -3.82 -25.41
C GLU A 217 -15.90 -3.36 -25.56
N GLN A 218 -16.63 -3.24 -24.45
CA GLN A 218 -17.99 -2.70 -24.43
C GLN A 218 -18.04 -1.29 -25.02
N LYS A 219 -17.14 -0.37 -24.62
CA LYS A 219 -17.06 0.96 -25.20
C LYS A 219 -16.78 0.95 -26.71
N GLN A 220 -15.95 0.01 -27.20
CA GLN A 220 -15.71 -0.16 -28.63
C GLN A 220 -16.94 -0.69 -29.37
N PHE A 221 -17.66 -1.66 -28.79
CA PHE A 221 -18.91 -2.16 -29.37
C PHE A 221 -19.99 -1.10 -29.38
N ASP A 222 -20.14 -0.33 -28.31
CA ASP A 222 -21.08 0.80 -28.25
C ASP A 222 -20.74 1.85 -29.31
N GLN A 223 -19.46 2.13 -29.55
CA GLN A 223 -19.05 3.03 -30.63
C GLN A 223 -19.42 2.46 -31.99
N ARG A 224 -19.06 1.20 -32.29
CA ARG A 224 -19.42 0.55 -33.57
C ARG A 224 -20.93 0.49 -33.80
N LEU A 225 -21.71 0.24 -32.75
CA LEU A 225 -23.18 0.24 -32.81
C LEU A 225 -23.73 1.64 -33.12
N ARG A 226 -23.14 2.69 -32.54
CA ARG A 226 -23.48 4.09 -32.90
C ARG A 226 -23.17 4.37 -34.36
N ASP A 227 -21.94 4.10 -34.79
CA ASP A 227 -21.50 4.35 -36.18
C ASP A 227 -22.37 3.57 -37.19
N THR A 228 -22.71 2.30 -36.89
CA THR A 228 -23.57 1.48 -37.76
C THR A 228 -25.02 1.99 -37.79
N ARG A 229 -25.54 2.50 -36.67
CA ARG A 229 -26.89 3.12 -36.64
C ARG A 229 -26.92 4.40 -37.46
N GLU A 230 -25.89 5.24 -37.35
CA GLU A 230 -25.76 6.47 -38.16
C GLU A 230 -25.70 6.13 -39.65
N HIS A 231 -24.85 5.17 -40.04
CA HIS A 231 -24.80 4.70 -41.43
C HIS A 231 -26.12 4.11 -41.93
N LEU A 232 -26.85 3.38 -41.07
CA LEU A 232 -28.17 2.85 -41.42
C LEU A 232 -29.17 3.99 -41.65
N GLU A 233 -29.21 5.00 -40.77
CA GLU A 233 -30.07 6.19 -40.95
C GLU A 233 -29.72 6.95 -42.24
N GLU A 234 -28.43 7.13 -42.54
CA GLU A 234 -27.96 7.76 -43.78
C GLU A 234 -28.43 6.98 -45.03
N GLU A 235 -28.27 5.66 -45.04
CA GLU A 235 -28.74 4.78 -46.11
C GLU A 235 -30.27 4.79 -46.23
N GLU A 236 -31.01 4.82 -45.13
CA GLU A 236 -32.48 4.94 -45.16
C GLU A 236 -32.94 6.28 -45.73
N GLN A 237 -32.27 7.38 -45.37
CA GLN A 237 -32.53 8.70 -45.97
C GLN A 237 -32.20 8.71 -47.45
N SER A 238 -31.08 8.12 -47.87
CA SER A 238 -30.69 7.97 -49.27
C SER A 238 -31.72 7.14 -50.05
N ARG A 239 -32.15 6.00 -49.49
CA ARG A 239 -33.18 5.13 -50.05
C ARG A 239 -34.53 5.85 -50.17
N GLN A 240 -34.93 6.67 -49.20
CA GLN A 240 -36.13 7.50 -49.29
C GLN A 240 -36.02 8.54 -50.41
N LYS A 241 -34.89 9.23 -50.54
CA LYS A 241 -34.65 10.18 -51.65
C LYS A 241 -34.76 9.48 -53.01
N LEU A 242 -34.05 8.36 -53.18
CA LEU A 242 -34.11 7.55 -54.40
C LEU A 242 -35.53 7.04 -54.69
N HIS A 243 -36.30 6.68 -53.66
CA HIS A 243 -37.70 6.28 -53.83
C HIS A 243 -38.56 7.45 -54.33
N MET A 244 -38.40 8.66 -53.77
CA MET A 244 -39.09 9.86 -54.26
C MET A 244 -38.71 10.18 -55.70
N GLU A 245 -37.43 10.11 -56.05
CA GLU A 245 -36.95 10.29 -57.43
C GLU A 245 -37.52 9.24 -58.38
N ARG A 246 -37.57 7.97 -57.96
CA ARG A 246 -38.19 6.88 -58.73
C ARG A 246 -39.66 7.16 -59.01
N VAL A 247 -40.43 7.55 -58.00
CA VAL A 247 -41.86 7.90 -58.15
C VAL A 247 -42.04 9.09 -59.09
N GLN A 248 -41.17 10.11 -59.00
CA GLN A 248 -41.19 11.24 -59.93
C GLN A 248 -40.88 10.81 -61.37
N LEU A 249 -39.90 9.93 -61.57
CA LEU A 249 -39.55 9.41 -62.89
C LEU A 249 -40.65 8.49 -63.46
N GLU A 250 -41.23 7.62 -62.64
CA GLU A 250 -42.40 6.78 -63.01
C GLU A 250 -43.58 7.66 -63.44
N GLY A 251 -43.85 8.78 -62.74
CA GLY A 251 -44.86 9.75 -63.15
C GLY A 251 -44.55 10.42 -64.49
N LYS A 252 -43.28 10.76 -64.77
CA LYS A 252 -42.86 11.29 -66.07
C LYS A 252 -42.99 10.25 -67.18
N ILE A 253 -42.63 9.00 -66.93
CA ILE A 253 -42.79 7.89 -67.88
C ILE A 253 -44.27 7.73 -68.23
N LYS A 254 -45.16 7.69 -67.24
CA LYS A 254 -46.61 7.56 -67.48
C LYS A 254 -47.16 8.72 -68.33
N ASN A 255 -46.73 9.95 -68.05
CA ASN A 255 -47.10 11.09 -68.90
C ASN A 255 -46.59 10.95 -70.33
N LEU A 256 -45.35 10.46 -70.53
CA LEU A 256 -44.81 10.20 -71.86
C LEU A 256 -45.54 9.04 -72.56
N GLU A 257 -45.95 8.00 -71.82
CA GLU A 257 -46.78 6.90 -72.34
C GLU A 257 -48.15 7.42 -72.81
N ASP A 258 -48.79 8.31 -72.05
CA ASP A 258 -50.05 8.96 -72.45
C ASP A 258 -49.88 9.84 -73.71
N VAL A 259 -48.74 10.54 -73.82
CA VAL A 259 -48.37 11.32 -75.03
C VAL A 259 -48.11 10.40 -76.23
N VAL A 260 -47.46 9.25 -76.03
CA VAL A 260 -47.25 8.26 -77.10
C VAL A 260 -48.58 7.65 -77.55
N ALA A 261 -49.48 7.32 -76.63
CA ALA A 261 -50.79 6.77 -76.95
C ALA A 261 -51.66 7.76 -77.75
N THR A 262 -51.58 9.06 -77.43
CA THR A 262 -52.26 10.11 -78.21
C THR A 262 -51.65 10.26 -79.61
N LEU A 263 -50.31 10.27 -79.73
CA LEU A 263 -49.64 10.28 -81.03
C LEU A 263 -49.95 9.03 -81.89
N GLN A 264 -50.09 7.86 -81.27
CA GLN A 264 -50.51 6.62 -81.96
C GLN A 264 -51.96 6.70 -82.47
N ASN A 265 -52.86 7.31 -81.70
CA ASN A 265 -54.23 7.59 -82.16
C ASN A 265 -54.26 8.56 -83.35
N ASP A 266 -53.43 9.60 -83.32
CA ASP A 266 -53.34 10.54 -84.45
C ASP A 266 -52.74 9.87 -85.70
N LEU A 267 -51.75 8.99 -85.53
CA LEU A 267 -51.15 8.22 -86.62
C LEU A 267 -52.17 7.26 -87.28
N THR A 268 -52.94 6.53 -86.49
CA THR A 268 -53.98 5.62 -87.02
C THR A 268 -55.10 6.37 -87.73
N LYS A 269 -55.40 7.60 -87.29
CA LYS A 269 -56.36 8.49 -87.95
C LYS A 269 -55.83 8.97 -89.30
N GLY A 270 -54.57 9.39 -89.37
CA GLY A 270 -53.90 9.76 -90.63
C GLY A 270 -53.78 8.60 -91.63
N GLN A 271 -53.57 7.36 -91.15
CA GLN A 271 -53.56 6.17 -92.01
C GLN A 271 -54.94 5.90 -92.65
N LYS A 272 -56.04 6.10 -91.90
CA LYS A 272 -57.40 5.96 -92.45
C LYS A 272 -57.72 7.00 -93.52
N GLU A 273 -57.25 8.24 -93.36
CA GLU A 273 -57.43 9.28 -94.37
C GLU A 273 -56.64 9.00 -95.65
N ARG A 274 -55.44 8.41 -95.53
CA ARG A 274 -54.64 7.95 -96.67
C ARG A 274 -55.35 6.87 -97.48
N ASP A 275 -55.94 5.87 -96.82
CA ASP A 275 -56.58 4.75 -97.51
C ASP A 275 -57.83 5.19 -98.30
N VAL A 276 -58.61 6.14 -97.75
CA VAL A 276 -59.76 6.74 -98.45
C VAL A 276 -59.33 7.54 -99.70
N LEU A 277 -58.17 8.21 -99.65
CA LEU A 277 -57.61 8.91 -100.81
C LEU A 277 -57.10 7.94 -101.87
N TYR A 278 -56.56 6.79 -101.46
CA TYR A 278 -56.09 5.74 -102.37
C TYR A 278 -57.25 5.08 -103.15
N ASP A 279 -58.38 4.84 -102.51
CA ASP A 279 -59.58 4.30 -103.18
C ASP A 279 -60.19 5.29 -104.19
N LYS A 280 -60.15 6.60 -103.90
CA LYS A 280 -60.55 7.64 -104.87
C LYS A 280 -59.64 7.69 -106.09
N PHE A 281 -58.34 7.51 -105.89
CA PHE A 281 -57.37 7.46 -106.99
C PHE A 281 -57.67 6.30 -107.94
N GLN A 282 -57.94 5.10 -107.44
CA GLN A 282 -58.21 3.94 -108.31
C GLN A 282 -59.53 3.98 -109.08
N ASN A 283 -60.57 4.61 -108.54
CA ASN A 283 -61.80 4.81 -109.30
C ASN A 283 -61.61 5.74 -110.52
N THR A 284 -60.68 6.70 -110.42
CA THR A 284 -60.39 7.64 -111.52
C THR A 284 -59.62 6.94 -112.65
N VAL A 285 -58.71 6.02 -112.32
CA VAL A 285 -57.94 5.22 -113.29
C VAL A 285 -58.83 4.29 -114.10
N ASN A 286 -59.81 3.63 -113.47
CA ASN A 286 -60.74 2.72 -114.16
C ASN A 286 -61.68 3.45 -115.14
N GLN A 287 -62.05 4.69 -114.83
CA GLN A 287 -62.92 5.51 -115.67
C GLN A 287 -62.21 5.95 -116.97
N GLN A 288 -60.89 6.15 -116.92
CA GLN A 288 -60.07 6.57 -118.05
C GLN A 288 -59.81 5.45 -119.06
N GLN A 289 -59.69 4.19 -118.61
CA GLN A 289 -59.56 3.02 -119.49
C GLN A 289 -60.83 2.73 -120.31
N SER A 290 -62.02 3.00 -119.74
CA SER A 290 -63.31 2.83 -120.42
C SER A 290 -63.51 3.81 -121.59
N GLU A 291 -62.97 5.02 -121.47
CA GLU A 291 -63.04 6.05 -122.52
C GLU A 291 -62.05 5.77 -123.68
N GLU A 292 -60.89 5.15 -123.40
CA GLU A 292 -59.91 4.75 -124.43
C GLU A 292 -60.41 3.62 -125.35
N GLU A 293 -61.18 2.66 -124.84
CA GLU A 293 -61.75 1.57 -125.66
C GLU A 293 -62.84 2.05 -126.63
N LYS A 294 -63.63 3.06 -126.23
CA LYS A 294 -64.62 3.71 -127.12
C LYS A 294 -63.95 4.44 -128.27
N LEU A 295 -62.80 5.07 -128.02
CA LEU A 295 -62.03 5.82 -129.03
C LEU A 295 -61.43 4.88 -130.10
N LYS A 296 -60.93 3.70 -129.70
CA LYS A 296 -60.41 2.68 -130.62
C LYS A 296 -61.48 2.08 -131.54
N ASN A 297 -62.71 1.92 -131.05
CA ASN A 297 -63.83 1.40 -131.84
C ASN A 297 -64.32 2.40 -132.90
N LEU A 298 -64.35 3.70 -132.57
CA LEU A 298 -64.70 4.76 -133.52
C LEU A 298 -63.66 4.92 -134.64
N LEU A 299 -62.38 4.73 -134.34
CA LEU A 299 -61.30 4.79 -135.36
C LEU A 299 -61.39 3.66 -136.40
N ARG A 300 -61.84 2.46 -136.01
CA ARG A 300 -61.99 1.30 -136.90
C ARG A 300 -63.16 1.42 -137.88
N ILE A 301 -64.24 2.09 -137.47
CA ILE A 301 -65.42 2.29 -138.33
C ILE A 301 -65.13 3.38 -139.38
N LYS A 302 -64.41 4.43 -138.98
CA LYS A 302 -63.96 5.50 -139.88
C LYS A 302 -63.12 4.97 -141.06
N THR A 303 -62.14 4.11 -140.78
CA THR A 303 -61.26 3.54 -141.83
C THR A 303 -62.00 2.64 -142.81
N LYS A 304 -63.12 2.02 -142.40
CA LYS A 304 -63.92 1.12 -143.25
C LYS A 304 -64.77 1.90 -144.27
N LEU A 305 -65.35 3.03 -143.85
CA LEU A 305 -66.16 3.89 -144.71
C LEU A 305 -65.31 4.73 -145.69
N GLU A 306 -64.10 5.15 -145.28
CA GLU A 306 -63.16 5.85 -146.17
C GLU A 306 -62.63 4.95 -147.31
N SER A 307 -62.51 3.63 -147.08
CA SER A 307 -62.15 2.69 -148.15
C SER A 307 -63.27 2.46 -149.18
N GLN A 308 -64.54 2.63 -148.80
CA GLN A 308 -65.69 2.42 -149.70
C GLN A 308 -65.99 3.67 -150.55
N CYS A 309 -65.72 4.87 -150.05
CA CYS A 309 -65.79 6.10 -150.86
C CYS A 309 -64.60 6.23 -151.80
N ASN A 310 -63.39 5.90 -151.34
CA ASN A 310 -62.21 5.85 -152.20
C ASN A 310 -62.21 4.68 -153.17
N ASP A 311 -63.17 3.75 -153.10
CA ASP A 311 -63.44 2.78 -154.17
C ASP A 311 -64.36 3.35 -155.25
N LEU A 312 -64.36 4.68 -155.31
CA LEU A 312 -63.85 5.26 -156.53
C LEU A 312 -64.90 5.05 -157.63
N GLU A 313 -65.69 6.07 -157.91
CA GLU A 313 -65.12 7.34 -158.39
C GLU A 313 -63.99 7.17 -159.45
N GLU A 314 -63.18 6.08 -159.49
CA GLU A 314 -62.45 5.57 -160.67
C GLU A 314 -63.39 4.92 -161.70
N ARG A 315 -64.47 4.24 -161.27
CA ARG A 315 -65.45 3.67 -162.21
C ARG A 315 -66.23 4.76 -162.95
N LEU A 316 -66.54 5.87 -162.27
CA LEU A 316 -67.25 7.01 -162.89
C LEU A 316 -66.32 7.88 -163.76
N LYS A 317 -65.01 7.92 -163.47
CA LYS A 317 -64.03 8.68 -164.27
C LYS A 317 -63.61 8.00 -165.58
N ARG A 318 -63.68 6.67 -165.69
CA ARG A 318 -63.25 5.96 -166.91
C ARG A 318 -64.27 5.89 -168.05
N GLU A 319 -65.56 6.13 -167.84
CA GLU A 319 -66.55 6.17 -168.94
C GLU A 319 -66.83 7.58 -169.48
N ILE A 320 -66.51 8.65 -168.73
CA ILE A 320 -66.74 10.04 -169.17
C ILE A 320 -65.59 10.57 -170.05
N GLU A 321 -64.45 9.87 -170.15
CA GLU A 321 -63.28 10.32 -170.93
C GLU A 321 -63.25 9.89 -172.41
N VAL A 322 -64.24 9.15 -172.93
CA VAL A 322 -64.24 8.73 -174.35
C VAL A 322 -65.29 9.46 -175.22
N ASP A 323 -66.25 10.20 -174.64
CA ASP A 323 -67.34 10.81 -175.43
C ASP A 323 -67.19 12.30 -175.75
N TYR A 324 -66.07 12.97 -175.44
CA TYR A 324 -65.99 14.42 -175.72
C TYR A 324 -64.61 14.99 -176.07
N PHE A 325 -63.95 14.37 -177.05
CA PHE A 325 -63.06 15.11 -177.94
C PHE A 325 -63.53 15.01 -179.40
N GLN A 326 -64.44 15.93 -179.74
CA GLN A 326 -64.39 16.74 -180.96
C GLN A 326 -64.53 15.99 -182.29
N LYS A 327 -65.75 15.80 -182.77
CA LYS A 327 -66.33 16.69 -183.80
C LYS A 327 -65.53 18.01 -184.00
N VAL A 328 -65.02 18.18 -185.23
CA VAL A 328 -64.91 19.42 -186.05
C VAL A 328 -63.52 19.60 -186.67
N SER A 329 -63.34 19.08 -187.89
CA SER A 329 -62.74 19.79 -189.05
C SER A 329 -62.88 18.89 -190.28
N SER A 330 -63.88 19.09 -191.15
CA SER A 330 -63.84 20.00 -192.30
C SER A 330 -63.08 19.45 -193.51
N LYS A 331 -63.87 19.26 -194.58
CA LYS A 331 -63.53 19.53 -195.99
C LYS A 331 -62.72 18.52 -196.82
N LYS A 332 -63.38 18.21 -197.94
CA LYS A 332 -62.91 18.07 -199.33
C LYS A 332 -62.71 16.66 -199.88
N ASN A 333 -63.74 16.28 -200.65
CA ASN A 333 -63.68 15.92 -202.06
C ASN A 333 -62.69 14.84 -202.53
N SER A 334 -63.29 13.69 -202.87
CA SER A 334 -63.49 13.24 -204.25
C SER A 334 -62.31 12.64 -205.04
N TYR A 335 -62.57 11.40 -205.49
CA TYR A 335 -62.06 10.68 -206.66
C TYR A 335 -60.70 9.96 -206.62
N LEU A 336 -60.78 8.72 -207.15
CA LEU A 336 -59.76 7.86 -207.78
C LEU A 336 -58.73 7.26 -206.80
N LEU A 337 -58.76 5.95 -206.50
CA LEU A 337 -58.92 4.76 -207.35
C LEU A 337 -59.74 3.67 -206.67
#